data_AF-A0AA92H2N0-F1
#
_entry.id   AF-A0AA92H2N0-F1
#
_cell.length_a   1.000
_cell.length_b   1.000
_cell.length_c   1.000
_cell.angle_alpha   90.00
_cell.angle_beta   90.00
_cell.angle_gamma   90.00
#
_symmetry.space_group_name_H-M   'P 1'
#
loop_
_entity.id
_entity.type
_entity.pdbx_description
1 polymer ?
#
loop_
_entity_poly.entity_id
_entity_poly.type
_entity_poly.pdbx_seq_one_letter_code
_entity_poly.pdbx_strand_id
1 'polypeptide(L)'
;MDALAAARLGDEIAHGFGVAAMVAGAVAGAVIGAAIIAATAATGGVAAVILAGAIAAGGLSMFQIVKGLSTIFNLPEPTTGVLVEGSFNVYINQRQAMRAGQDSSSSCSGLPFNHPPWPFPVLIAEGSAKVTINGKPAARLQSKMVCGAHIKSGSQNTLIGGPSVQVEFVFDLESWMHTGLELLGLGALIGAGVLAAFAGLAAFAGFAALTGAGFLGMALLGDLGDRLGPGYRDLLQGAAGMLLLGLGPKMAGGKRPPPPAEASVYHVTDSPKKIDGVLSGIDPKYLNPNSRFGAAFYVGESPSTPLAEMAHHGVKPTHGIRFNVDASKAKVLDLTDPAIAKEWGYNGGPITSKTQQIGMDAKDQGYNVIRFGSERDPGGVNQAVLDNFNEILSPQIVTPVEP
;
A
#
# COMPACT_ATOMS: atom_id res chain seq x y z
N MET A 1 -27.53 23.69 18.51
CA MET A 1 -28.17 22.48 17.97
C MET A 1 -29.17 22.95 16.96
N ASP A 2 -28.87 22.67 15.71
CA ASP A 2 -29.60 23.27 14.61
C ASP A 2 -30.88 22.47 14.40
N ALA A 3 -31.98 23.19 14.13
CA ALA A 3 -33.25 22.56 13.85
C ALA A 3 -33.21 22.01 12.41
N LEU A 4 -33.63 20.75 12.24
CA LEU A 4 -33.61 20.08 10.93
C LEU A 4 -35.03 19.95 10.37
N ALA A 5 -35.17 19.91 9.05
CA ALA A 5 -36.45 19.77 8.38
C ALA A 5 -37.23 18.56 8.91
N ALA A 6 -38.49 18.77 9.31
CA ALA A 6 -39.34 17.70 9.82
C ALA A 6 -39.62 16.66 8.73
N ALA A 7 -39.54 15.37 9.08
CA ALA A 7 -39.83 14.29 8.16
C ALA A 7 -41.35 14.03 8.09
N ARG A 8 -41.82 13.68 6.90
CA ARG A 8 -43.24 13.47 6.59
C ARG A 8 -43.44 12.22 5.73
N LEU A 9 -44.66 11.68 5.77
CA LEU A 9 -45.09 10.57 4.92
C LEU A 9 -44.79 10.84 3.45
N GLY A 10 -44.03 9.94 2.81
CA GLY A 10 -43.56 10.02 1.43
C GLY A 10 -42.22 10.72 1.25
N ASP A 11 -41.59 11.23 2.32
CA ASP A 11 -40.24 11.77 2.22
C ASP A 11 -39.25 10.61 1.96
N GLU A 12 -38.17 10.92 1.25
CA GLU A 12 -37.23 9.95 0.71
C GLU A 12 -36.22 9.54 1.77
N ILE A 13 -35.74 8.29 1.68
CA ILE A 13 -34.58 7.82 2.42
C ILE A 13 -33.44 7.49 1.44
N ALA A 14 -32.20 7.69 1.86
CA ALA A 14 -31.03 7.38 1.06
C ALA A 14 -29.90 6.82 1.90
N HIS A 15 -29.00 6.11 1.22
CA HIS A 15 -27.65 5.93 1.70
C HIS A 15 -26.73 6.89 0.96
N GLY A 16 -25.70 7.35 1.65
CA GLY A 16 -24.62 8.08 1.02
C GLY A 16 -23.79 7.18 0.09
N PHE A 17 -22.86 7.82 -0.61
CA PHE A 17 -21.86 7.13 -1.43
C PHE A 17 -20.68 6.58 -0.61
N GLY A 18 -20.70 6.75 0.72
CA GLY A 18 -19.54 6.53 1.58
C GLY A 18 -19.02 5.09 1.54
N VAL A 19 -19.91 4.10 1.65
CA VAL A 19 -19.52 2.68 1.58
C VAL A 19 -18.87 2.34 0.23
N ALA A 20 -19.50 2.73 -0.88
CA ALA A 20 -18.93 2.49 -2.21
C ALA A 20 -17.55 3.14 -2.37
N ALA A 21 -17.39 4.38 -1.89
CA ALA A 21 -16.14 5.12 -1.96
C ALA A 21 -15.03 4.43 -1.16
N MET A 22 -15.34 3.99 0.07
CA MET A 22 -14.41 3.25 0.92
C MET A 22 -13.99 1.93 0.28
N VAL A 23 -14.93 1.14 -0.27
CA VAL A 23 -14.61 -0.13 -0.95
C VAL A 23 -13.71 0.12 -2.17
N ALA A 24 -14.08 1.08 -3.03
CA ALA A 24 -13.28 1.42 -4.21
C ALA A 24 -11.86 1.89 -3.82
N GLY A 25 -11.76 2.75 -2.79
CA GLY A 25 -10.50 3.21 -2.25
C GLY A 25 -9.67 2.09 -1.63
N ALA A 26 -10.28 1.20 -0.86
CA ALA A 26 -9.61 0.05 -0.26
C ALA A 26 -9.04 -0.90 -1.31
N VAL A 27 -9.77 -1.15 -2.41
CA VAL A 27 -9.29 -1.96 -3.53
C VAL A 27 -8.11 -1.28 -4.22
N ALA A 28 -8.22 0.02 -4.53
CA ALA A 28 -7.09 0.78 -5.09
C ALA A 28 -5.88 0.76 -4.15
N GLY A 29 -6.12 0.92 -2.85
CA GLY A 29 -5.11 0.83 -1.81
C GLY A 29 -4.44 -0.54 -1.74
N ALA A 30 -5.20 -1.63 -1.87
CA ALA A 30 -4.64 -2.98 -1.91
C ALA A 30 -3.72 -3.18 -3.12
N VAL A 31 -4.13 -2.71 -4.31
CA VAL A 31 -3.31 -2.78 -5.54
C VAL A 31 -2.01 -1.99 -5.37
N ILE A 32 -2.10 -0.77 -4.84
CA ILE A 32 -0.92 0.07 -4.57
C ILE A 32 -0.03 -0.55 -3.50
N GLY A 33 -0.62 -1.08 -2.42
CA GLY A 33 0.08 -1.79 -1.36
C GLY A 33 0.86 -2.99 -1.89
N ALA A 34 0.25 -3.80 -2.76
CA ALA A 34 0.93 -4.90 -3.45
C ALA A 34 2.11 -4.41 -4.30
N ALA A 35 1.96 -3.29 -5.01
CA ALA A 35 3.06 -2.69 -5.78
C ALA A 35 4.20 -2.19 -4.88
N ILE A 36 3.90 -1.60 -3.71
CA ILE A 36 4.92 -1.20 -2.72
C ILE A 36 5.64 -2.43 -2.18
N ILE A 37 4.92 -3.49 -1.83
CA ILE A 37 5.48 -4.76 -1.34
C ILE A 37 6.44 -5.35 -2.39
N ALA A 38 6.01 -5.41 -3.65
CA ALA A 38 6.84 -5.90 -4.75
C ALA A 38 8.09 -5.02 -4.95
N ALA A 39 7.94 -3.69 -4.94
CA ALA A 39 9.06 -2.75 -5.12
C ALA A 39 10.08 -2.80 -3.98
N THR A 40 9.65 -3.16 -2.76
CA THR A 40 10.51 -3.24 -1.56
C THR A 40 10.99 -4.64 -1.23
N ALA A 41 10.54 -5.67 -1.96
CA ALA A 41 10.70 -7.08 -1.59
C ALA A 41 10.27 -7.36 -0.13
N ALA A 42 9.27 -6.63 0.38
CA ALA A 42 8.78 -6.80 1.73
C ALA A 42 8.14 -8.19 1.89
N THR A 43 8.42 -8.85 3.01
CA THR A 43 7.85 -10.16 3.35
C THR A 43 7.34 -10.18 4.78
N GLY A 44 6.58 -11.23 5.11
CA GLY A 44 6.07 -11.46 6.47
C GLY A 44 5.34 -10.26 7.06
N GLY A 45 5.72 -9.88 8.29
CA GLY A 45 5.07 -8.79 9.03
C GLY A 45 5.16 -7.42 8.35
N VAL A 46 6.26 -7.14 7.63
CA VAL A 46 6.42 -5.87 6.90
C VAL A 46 5.41 -5.77 5.76
N ALA A 47 5.25 -6.84 4.99
CA ALA A 47 4.27 -6.89 3.90
C ALA A 47 2.83 -6.75 4.43
N ALA A 48 2.51 -7.41 5.54
CA ALA A 48 1.19 -7.31 6.17
C ALA A 48 0.85 -5.88 6.60
N VAL A 49 1.81 -5.18 7.23
CA VAL A 49 1.64 -3.79 7.66
C VAL A 49 1.49 -2.83 6.47
N ILE A 50 2.29 -3.00 5.42
CA ILE A 50 2.18 -2.17 4.20
C ILE A 50 0.80 -2.35 3.57
N LEU A 51 0.33 -3.59 3.41
CA LEU A 51 -0.96 -3.88 2.80
C LEU A 51 -2.11 -3.31 3.63
N ALA A 52 -2.10 -3.55 4.95
CA ALA A 52 -3.11 -3.03 5.87
C ALA A 52 -3.16 -1.49 5.84
N GLY A 53 -2.00 -0.83 5.92
CA GLY A 53 -1.90 0.62 5.85
C GLY A 53 -2.38 1.19 4.51
N ALA A 54 -2.04 0.54 3.39
CA ALA A 54 -2.46 0.95 2.07
C ALA A 54 -3.97 0.80 1.84
N ILE A 55 -4.57 -0.30 2.31
CA ILE A 55 -6.03 -0.52 2.28
C ILE A 55 -6.75 0.56 3.09
N ALA A 56 -6.31 0.79 4.33
CA ALA A 56 -6.88 1.81 5.20
C ALA A 56 -6.75 3.22 4.59
N ALA A 57 -5.55 3.58 4.13
CA ALA A 57 -5.28 4.87 3.52
C ALA A 57 -6.13 5.08 2.26
N GLY A 58 -6.23 4.08 1.39
CA GLY A 58 -7.03 4.16 0.16
C GLY A 58 -8.52 4.32 0.48
N GLY A 59 -9.06 3.50 1.38
CA GLY A 59 -10.48 3.54 1.75
C GLY A 59 -10.89 4.86 2.41
N LEU A 60 -10.14 5.32 3.41
CA LEU A 60 -10.43 6.58 4.11
C LEU A 60 -10.23 7.79 3.20
N SER A 61 -9.20 7.79 2.36
CA SER A 61 -8.94 8.93 1.45
C SER A 61 -10.03 9.07 0.40
N MET A 62 -10.48 7.97 -0.23
CA MET A 62 -11.59 8.03 -1.19
C MET A 62 -12.92 8.41 -0.53
N PHE A 63 -13.17 7.95 0.69
CA PHE A 63 -14.32 8.41 1.48
C PHE A 63 -14.30 9.93 1.67
N GLN A 64 -13.17 10.48 2.12
CA GLN A 64 -13.01 11.92 2.31
C GLN A 64 -13.18 12.71 1.00
N ILE A 65 -12.63 12.22 -0.12
CA ILE A 65 -12.83 12.86 -1.43
C ILE A 65 -14.33 12.93 -1.77
N VAL A 66 -15.04 11.81 -1.69
CA VAL A 66 -16.45 11.75 -2.05
C VAL A 66 -17.30 12.57 -1.10
N LYS A 67 -17.06 12.49 0.21
CA LYS A 67 -17.73 13.33 1.23
C LYS A 67 -17.50 14.82 0.96
N GLY A 68 -16.28 15.21 0.63
CA GLY A 68 -15.93 16.59 0.30
C GLY A 68 -16.65 17.07 -0.96
N LEU A 69 -16.60 16.31 -2.05
CA LEU A 69 -17.30 16.62 -3.30
C LEU A 69 -18.82 16.68 -3.11
N SER A 70 -19.40 15.72 -2.39
CA SER A 70 -20.83 15.71 -2.06
C SER A 70 -21.25 16.96 -1.30
N THR A 71 -20.40 17.44 -0.39
CA THR A 71 -20.68 18.66 0.38
C THR A 71 -20.53 19.92 -0.48
N ILE A 72 -19.44 20.04 -1.25
CA ILE A 72 -19.14 21.23 -2.07
C ILE A 72 -20.18 21.42 -3.19
N PHE A 73 -20.54 20.33 -3.86
CA PHE A 73 -21.42 20.37 -5.03
C PHE A 73 -22.87 19.98 -4.71
N ASN A 74 -23.20 19.71 -3.43
CA ASN A 74 -24.51 19.23 -3.01
C ASN A 74 -25.00 18.07 -3.89
N LEU A 75 -24.15 17.05 -4.06
CA LEU A 75 -24.41 15.96 -4.99
C LEU A 75 -25.67 15.19 -4.55
N PRO A 76 -26.59 14.87 -5.48
CA PRO A 76 -27.82 14.18 -5.12
C PRO A 76 -27.53 12.74 -4.70
N GLU A 77 -27.95 12.38 -3.49
CA GLU A 77 -27.92 10.99 -3.03
C GLU A 77 -29.01 10.17 -3.73
N PRO A 78 -28.74 8.93 -4.16
CA PRO A 78 -29.74 8.09 -4.79
C PRO A 78 -30.83 7.72 -3.77
N THR A 79 -32.09 7.94 -4.14
CA THR A 79 -33.21 7.52 -3.30
C THR A 79 -33.25 5.99 -3.22
N THR A 80 -33.27 5.47 -1.98
CA THR A 80 -33.27 4.03 -1.71
C THR A 80 -34.61 3.52 -1.20
N GLY A 81 -35.52 4.41 -0.84
CA GLY A 81 -36.87 4.10 -0.37
C GLY A 81 -37.65 5.38 -0.05
N VAL A 82 -38.89 5.20 0.39
CA VAL A 82 -39.79 6.30 0.78
C VAL A 82 -40.55 5.92 2.04
N LEU A 83 -40.78 6.88 2.92
CA LEU A 83 -41.56 6.69 4.14
C LEU A 83 -43.03 6.44 3.80
N VAL A 84 -43.65 5.40 4.36
CA VAL A 84 -45.01 4.94 3.98
C VAL A 84 -46.02 4.88 5.12
N GLU A 85 -45.57 5.01 6.36
CA GLU A 85 -46.42 5.00 7.56
C GLU A 85 -46.13 6.24 8.38
N GLY A 86 -47.15 6.91 8.92
CA GLY A 86 -46.94 8.15 9.69
C GLY A 86 -47.95 8.31 10.82
N SER A 87 -47.89 9.46 11.50
CA SER A 87 -48.87 9.83 12.51
C SER A 87 -50.30 9.90 11.94
N PHE A 88 -51.26 9.35 12.68
CA PHE A 88 -52.67 9.35 12.30
C PHE A 88 -53.37 10.71 12.55
N ASN A 89 -52.76 11.62 13.30
CA ASN A 89 -53.41 12.89 13.68
C ASN A 89 -52.48 14.11 13.74
N VAL A 90 -51.17 13.95 13.56
CA VAL A 90 -50.23 15.06 13.46
C VAL A 90 -49.75 15.17 12.03
N TYR A 91 -50.00 16.32 11.41
CA TYR A 91 -49.64 16.60 10.02
C TYR A 91 -48.69 17.79 9.96
N ILE A 92 -47.70 17.69 9.09
CA ILE A 92 -46.77 18.75 8.74
C ILE A 92 -46.88 18.97 7.24
N ASN A 93 -47.26 20.19 6.84
CA ASN A 93 -47.58 20.51 5.44
C ASN A 93 -48.56 19.50 4.81
N GLN A 94 -49.66 19.20 5.50
CA GLN A 94 -50.72 18.27 5.05
C GLN A 94 -50.27 16.81 4.84
N ARG A 95 -49.04 16.44 5.25
CA ARG A 95 -48.52 15.08 5.21
C ARG A 95 -48.32 14.59 6.64
N GLN A 96 -48.60 13.32 6.89
CA GLN A 96 -48.46 12.75 8.24
C GLN A 96 -47.02 12.93 8.74
N ALA A 97 -46.86 13.34 9.99
CA ALA A 97 -45.55 13.53 10.59
C ALA A 97 -44.94 12.17 11.00
N MET A 98 -43.62 12.07 10.94
CA MET A 98 -42.91 10.79 11.12
C MET A 98 -42.34 10.64 12.54
N ARG A 99 -42.37 9.41 13.06
CA ARG A 99 -41.95 9.04 14.42
C ARG A 99 -40.91 7.94 14.43
N ALA A 100 -39.84 8.13 15.19
CA ALA A 100 -38.85 7.10 15.42
C ALA A 100 -39.41 5.96 16.29
N GLY A 101 -39.00 4.73 15.99
CA GLY A 101 -39.43 3.50 16.67
C GLY A 101 -40.90 3.14 16.40
N GLN A 102 -41.51 3.71 15.38
CA GLN A 102 -42.91 3.43 15.03
C GLN A 102 -43.18 3.47 13.53
N ASP A 103 -42.69 4.49 12.84
CA ASP A 103 -43.00 4.70 11.43
C ASP A 103 -41.86 4.20 10.53
N SER A 104 -42.18 3.82 9.28
CA SER A 104 -41.27 3.04 8.43
C SER A 104 -41.25 3.46 6.95
N SER A 105 -40.20 3.04 6.25
CA SER A 105 -40.19 2.89 4.78
C SER A 105 -40.67 1.47 4.42
N SER A 106 -41.34 1.28 3.29
CA SER A 106 -41.82 -0.04 2.86
C SER A 106 -40.68 -1.01 2.48
N SER A 107 -39.56 -0.44 2.06
CA SER A 107 -38.39 -1.17 1.57
C SER A 107 -37.15 -0.27 1.58
N CYS A 108 -35.98 -0.86 1.36
CA CYS A 108 -34.76 -0.11 1.07
C CYS A 108 -33.89 -0.88 0.06
N SER A 109 -33.47 -0.24 -1.03
CA SER A 109 -32.65 -0.88 -2.06
C SER A 109 -31.19 -1.11 -1.65
N GLY A 110 -30.70 -0.39 -0.62
CA GLY A 110 -29.32 -0.48 -0.13
C GLY A 110 -28.25 0.01 -1.12
N LEU A 111 -28.64 0.69 -2.21
CA LEU A 111 -27.70 1.23 -3.19
C LEU A 111 -26.87 2.39 -2.60
N PRO A 112 -25.59 2.52 -2.96
CA PRO A 112 -24.76 1.59 -3.72
C PRO A 112 -23.87 0.76 -2.76
N PHE A 113 -24.27 -0.45 -2.37
CA PHE A 113 -23.48 -1.42 -1.56
C PHE A 113 -23.64 -1.39 -0.03
N ASN A 114 -24.64 -0.71 0.54
CA ASN A 114 -24.84 -0.76 1.99
C ASN A 114 -25.38 -2.11 2.47
N HIS A 115 -26.41 -2.62 1.80
CA HIS A 115 -26.94 -3.95 2.08
C HIS A 115 -27.67 -4.49 0.84
N PRO A 116 -27.91 -5.81 0.73
CA PRO A 116 -28.81 -6.36 -0.29
C PRO A 116 -30.21 -5.71 -0.18
N PRO A 117 -31.00 -5.65 -1.26
CA PRO A 117 -32.34 -5.08 -1.19
C PRO A 117 -33.17 -5.67 -0.04
N TRP A 118 -33.73 -4.80 0.80
CA TRP A 118 -34.66 -5.15 1.88
C TRP A 118 -36.09 -4.91 1.40
N PRO A 119 -36.84 -5.97 1.03
CA PRO A 119 -38.19 -5.86 0.50
C PRO A 119 -39.27 -5.82 1.61
N PHE A 120 -38.91 -5.41 2.82
CA PHE A 120 -39.78 -5.39 4.00
C PHE A 120 -39.65 -4.05 4.74
N PRO A 121 -40.62 -3.71 5.63
CA PRO A 121 -40.63 -2.44 6.32
C PRO A 121 -39.33 -2.16 7.08
N VAL A 122 -38.77 -0.97 6.86
CA VAL A 122 -37.54 -0.48 7.49
C VAL A 122 -37.92 0.66 8.42
N LEU A 123 -37.83 0.41 9.71
CA LEU A 123 -38.24 1.33 10.78
C LEU A 123 -37.31 2.54 10.88
N ILE A 124 -37.85 3.71 11.20
CA ILE A 124 -37.05 4.87 11.60
C ILE A 124 -36.46 4.59 12.98
N ALA A 125 -35.14 4.68 13.12
CA ALA A 125 -34.42 4.36 14.35
C ALA A 125 -34.10 5.58 15.21
N GLU A 126 -34.06 6.78 14.61
CA GLU A 126 -33.65 8.00 15.31
C GLU A 126 -34.66 9.14 15.18
N GLY A 127 -34.75 9.97 16.21
CA GLY A 127 -35.57 11.17 16.20
C GLY A 127 -35.10 12.21 17.21
N SER A 128 -35.92 13.24 17.45
CA SER A 128 -35.63 14.28 18.44
C SER A 128 -35.78 13.77 19.87
N ALA A 129 -34.75 13.99 20.69
CA ALA A 129 -34.84 13.76 22.13
C ALA A 129 -35.74 14.76 22.86
N LYS A 130 -36.13 15.88 22.21
CA LYS A 130 -36.92 16.97 22.84
C LYS A 130 -38.33 17.11 22.27
N VAL A 131 -38.52 16.78 21.01
CA VAL A 131 -39.81 16.93 20.32
C VAL A 131 -40.39 15.54 20.09
N THR A 132 -41.57 15.30 20.65
CA THR A 132 -42.27 14.03 20.49
C THR A 132 -43.58 14.21 19.72
N ILE A 133 -43.94 13.23 18.91
CA ILE A 133 -45.21 13.13 18.19
C ILE A 133 -45.88 11.84 18.63
N ASN A 134 -47.09 11.94 19.18
CA ASN A 134 -47.80 10.81 19.81
C ASN A 134 -46.94 10.03 20.84
N GLY A 135 -46.12 10.74 21.62
CA GLY A 135 -45.25 10.12 22.63
C GLY A 135 -43.99 9.45 22.11
N LYS A 136 -43.71 9.50 20.80
CA LYS A 136 -42.48 8.98 20.18
C LYS A 136 -41.58 10.12 19.69
N PRO A 137 -40.24 9.97 19.67
CA PRO A 137 -39.34 10.98 19.12
C PRO A 137 -39.70 11.35 17.68
N ALA A 138 -39.77 12.65 17.39
CA ALA A 138 -40.12 13.13 16.06
C ALA A 138 -38.95 12.95 15.09
N ALA A 139 -39.18 12.30 13.96
CA ALA A 139 -38.17 12.09 12.94
C ALA A 139 -38.01 13.35 12.05
N ARG A 140 -36.80 13.54 11.52
CA ARG A 140 -36.40 14.73 10.78
C ARG A 140 -35.32 14.36 9.77
N LEU A 141 -34.92 15.32 8.94
CA LEU A 141 -33.80 15.18 8.02
C LEU A 141 -32.59 14.60 8.74
N GLN A 142 -31.89 13.68 8.08
CA GLN A 142 -30.75 12.93 8.61
C GLN A 142 -31.05 11.91 9.73
N SER A 143 -32.28 11.79 10.24
CA SER A 143 -32.65 10.69 11.15
C SER A 143 -32.37 9.34 10.48
N LYS A 144 -31.65 8.45 11.17
CA LYS A 144 -31.33 7.12 10.67
C LYS A 144 -32.52 6.16 10.72
N MET A 145 -32.55 5.26 9.75
CA MET A 145 -33.37 4.06 9.66
C MET A 145 -32.60 2.87 10.26
N VAL A 146 -33.27 1.79 10.62
CA VAL A 146 -32.61 0.58 11.16
C VAL A 146 -31.60 -0.05 10.19
N CYS A 147 -31.71 0.23 8.89
CA CYS A 147 -30.78 -0.23 7.85
C CYS A 147 -29.52 0.61 7.67
N GLY A 148 -29.40 1.74 8.36
CA GLY A 148 -28.30 2.71 8.18
C GLY A 148 -28.60 3.85 7.21
N ALA A 149 -29.66 3.74 6.38
CA ALA A 149 -30.16 4.85 5.56
C ALA A 149 -30.56 6.04 6.45
N HIS A 150 -30.56 7.25 5.90
CA HIS A 150 -31.10 8.43 6.55
C HIS A 150 -32.25 9.03 5.76
N ILE A 151 -33.11 9.78 6.45
CA ILE A 151 -34.13 10.59 5.81
C ILE A 151 -33.45 11.73 5.02
N LYS A 152 -33.65 11.72 3.70
CA LYS A 152 -32.97 12.60 2.73
C LYS A 152 -33.79 13.83 2.36
N SER A 153 -35.12 13.78 2.48
CA SER A 153 -35.99 14.93 2.22
C SER A 153 -36.92 15.23 3.41
N GLY A 154 -37.41 16.46 3.48
CA GLY A 154 -38.17 16.93 4.64
C GLY A 154 -39.01 18.17 4.33
N SER A 155 -39.67 18.70 5.35
CA SER A 155 -40.41 19.96 5.28
C SER A 155 -39.54 21.15 4.88
N GLN A 156 -40.06 22.02 4.02
CA GLN A 156 -39.36 23.24 3.59
C GLN A 156 -39.40 24.36 4.63
N ASN A 157 -40.31 24.30 5.60
CA ASN A 157 -40.56 25.41 6.52
C ASN A 157 -40.84 25.00 7.97
N THR A 158 -40.91 23.70 8.27
CA THR A 158 -41.08 23.19 9.63
C THR A 158 -39.81 22.49 10.05
N LEU A 159 -39.16 23.03 11.09
CA LEU A 159 -37.90 22.51 11.61
C LEU A 159 -38.10 21.93 13.02
N ILE A 160 -37.46 20.80 13.29
CA ILE A 160 -37.50 20.09 14.57
C ILE A 160 -36.10 20.13 15.20
N GLY A 161 -35.98 20.82 16.33
CA GLY A 161 -34.73 20.93 17.08
C GLY A 161 -34.51 19.80 18.10
N GLY A 162 -33.46 19.95 18.90
CA GLY A 162 -33.04 19.02 19.95
C GLY A 162 -32.08 17.92 19.46
N PRO A 163 -31.31 17.28 20.36
CA PRO A 163 -30.36 16.25 19.97
C PRO A 163 -31.06 15.04 19.36
N SER A 164 -30.32 14.22 18.62
CA SER A 164 -30.82 12.93 18.16
C SER A 164 -30.82 11.93 19.31
N VAL A 165 -31.87 11.13 19.41
CA VAL A 165 -31.95 9.94 20.25
C VAL A 165 -32.19 8.74 19.35
N GLN A 166 -31.40 7.69 19.55
CA GLN A 166 -31.57 6.41 18.92
C GLN A 166 -32.51 5.56 19.79
N VAL A 167 -33.63 5.11 19.21
CA VAL A 167 -34.63 4.26 19.88
C VAL A 167 -34.66 2.82 19.35
N GLU A 168 -33.94 2.56 18.26
CA GLU A 168 -33.79 1.22 17.67
C GLU A 168 -32.34 1.01 17.23
N PHE A 169 -31.92 -0.24 17.08
CA PHE A 169 -30.60 -0.55 16.54
C PHE A 169 -30.44 -0.04 15.10
N VAL A 170 -29.30 0.59 14.80
CA VAL A 170 -28.94 1.05 13.46
C VAL A 170 -27.81 0.16 12.94
N PHE A 171 -28.07 -0.57 11.86
CA PHE A 171 -27.03 -1.24 11.07
C PHE A 171 -26.28 -0.19 10.23
N ASP A 172 -25.40 0.59 10.86
CA ASP A 172 -24.66 1.67 10.20
C ASP A 172 -23.36 1.16 9.58
N LEU A 173 -23.47 0.44 8.45
CA LEU A 173 -22.32 -0.15 7.78
C LEU A 173 -21.29 0.92 7.36
N GLU A 174 -21.74 2.11 6.96
CA GLU A 174 -20.85 3.22 6.60
C GLU A 174 -19.98 3.63 7.77
N SER A 175 -20.59 3.92 8.92
CA SER A 175 -19.87 4.27 10.14
C SER A 175 -18.95 3.15 10.61
N TRP A 176 -19.43 1.90 10.62
CA TRP A 176 -18.63 0.77 11.08
C TRP A 176 -17.42 0.51 10.19
N MET A 177 -17.58 0.61 8.86
CA MET A 177 -16.46 0.44 7.94
C MET A 177 -15.47 1.59 8.06
N HIS A 178 -15.93 2.83 8.23
CA HIS A 178 -15.05 3.97 8.47
C HIS A 178 -14.19 3.72 9.72
N THR A 179 -14.82 3.40 10.86
CA THR A 179 -14.10 3.07 12.10
C THR A 179 -13.19 1.86 11.94
N GLY A 180 -13.62 0.82 11.22
CA GLY A 180 -12.80 -0.36 10.94
C GLY A 180 -11.53 -0.02 10.15
N LEU A 181 -11.63 0.85 9.14
CA LEU A 181 -10.48 1.32 8.36
C LEU A 181 -9.56 2.24 9.18
N GLU A 182 -10.11 3.10 10.06
CA GLU A 182 -9.30 3.90 10.99
C GLU A 182 -8.49 3.02 11.95
N LEU A 183 -9.13 2.00 12.53
CA LEU A 183 -8.46 1.03 13.39
C LEU A 183 -7.41 0.21 12.64
N LEU A 184 -7.70 -0.19 11.39
CA LEU A 184 -6.73 -0.87 10.54
C LEU A 184 -5.52 0.02 10.23
N GLY A 185 -5.76 1.28 9.88
CA GLY A 185 -4.71 2.26 9.58
C GLY A 185 -3.86 2.58 10.80
N LEU A 186 -4.48 2.77 11.97
CA LEU A 186 -3.77 2.96 13.23
C LEU A 186 -2.96 1.71 13.61
N GLY A 187 -3.54 0.53 13.46
CA GLY A 187 -2.85 -0.75 13.69
C GLY A 187 -1.64 -0.91 12.78
N ALA A 188 -1.77 -0.58 11.50
CA ALA A 188 -0.66 -0.58 10.55
C ALA A 188 0.42 0.45 10.93
N LEU A 189 0.03 1.66 11.35
CA LEU A 189 0.97 2.68 11.80
C LEU A 189 1.76 2.23 13.04
N ILE A 190 1.08 1.67 14.04
CA ILE A 190 1.72 1.11 15.23
C ILE A 190 2.65 -0.04 14.85
N GLY A 191 2.19 -0.97 14.00
CA GLY A 191 2.99 -2.07 13.50
C GLY A 191 4.26 -1.59 12.77
N ALA A 192 4.14 -0.58 11.91
CA ALA A 192 5.27 0.02 11.22
C ALA A 192 6.26 0.66 12.21
N GLY A 193 5.77 1.36 13.23
CA GLY A 193 6.60 1.94 14.28
C GLY A 193 7.36 0.88 15.09
N VAL A 194 6.70 -0.23 15.44
CA VAL A 194 7.34 -1.36 16.13
C VAL A 194 8.42 -1.99 15.25
N LEU A 195 8.13 -2.25 13.97
CA LEU A 195 9.11 -2.78 13.02
C LEU A 195 10.30 -1.83 12.83
N ALA A 196 10.05 -0.53 12.74
CA ALA A 196 11.10 0.49 12.65
C ALA A 196 11.95 0.55 13.93
N ALA A 197 11.36 0.38 15.11
CA ALA A 197 12.08 0.29 16.37
C ALA A 197 13.01 -0.94 16.42
N PHE A 198 12.53 -2.10 15.96
CA PHE A 198 13.37 -3.30 15.84
C PHE A 198 14.50 -3.14 14.81
N ALA A 199 14.28 -2.35 13.75
CA ALA A 199 15.32 -2.02 12.77
C ALA A 199 16.37 -1.01 13.30
N GLY A 200 16.13 -0.41 14.47
CA GLY A 200 17.08 0.45 15.17
C GLY A 200 16.65 1.92 15.27
N LEU A 201 17.37 2.67 16.11
CA LEU A 201 17.00 4.04 16.48
C LEU A 201 16.90 4.99 15.27
N ALA A 202 17.80 4.87 14.30
CA ALA A 202 17.78 5.71 13.10
C ALA A 202 16.53 5.47 12.24
N ALA A 203 16.14 4.19 12.06
CA ALA A 203 14.93 3.82 11.32
C ALA A 203 13.67 4.31 12.04
N PHE A 204 13.61 4.13 13.36
CA PHE A 204 12.49 4.62 14.17
C PHE A 204 12.38 6.15 14.17
N ALA A 205 13.50 6.87 14.30
CA ALA A 205 13.52 8.34 14.24
C ALA A 205 13.07 8.84 12.86
N GLY A 206 13.52 8.20 11.77
CA GLY A 206 13.08 8.50 10.42
C GLY A 206 11.58 8.27 10.24
N PHE A 207 11.07 7.12 10.70
CA PHE A 207 9.63 6.83 10.72
C PHE A 207 8.85 7.89 11.49
N ALA A 208 9.24 8.18 12.74
CA ALA A 208 8.56 9.16 13.58
C ALA A 208 8.55 10.57 12.96
N ALA A 209 9.66 10.98 12.35
CA ALA A 209 9.77 12.26 11.66
C ALA A 209 8.83 12.33 10.43
N LEU A 210 8.82 11.29 9.59
CA LEU A 210 7.96 11.23 8.40
C LEU A 210 6.48 11.18 8.78
N THR A 211 6.12 10.35 9.77
CA THR A 211 4.76 10.30 10.31
C THR A 211 4.36 11.66 10.88
N GLY A 212 5.17 12.26 11.76
CA GLY A 212 4.89 13.57 12.35
C GLY A 212 4.71 14.66 11.29
N ALA A 213 5.59 14.71 10.28
CA ALA A 213 5.47 15.63 9.16
C ALA A 213 4.19 15.39 8.34
N GLY A 214 3.81 14.13 8.12
CA GLY A 214 2.56 13.77 7.46
C GLY A 214 1.33 14.26 8.21
N PHE A 215 1.25 14.00 9.53
CA PHE A 215 0.15 14.48 10.37
C PHE A 215 0.07 16.01 10.38
N LEU A 216 1.21 16.71 10.50
CA LEU A 216 1.25 18.17 10.44
C LEU A 216 0.79 18.69 9.08
N GLY A 217 1.26 18.10 7.98
CA GLY A 217 0.86 18.48 6.62
C GLY A 217 -0.63 18.31 6.40
N MET A 218 -1.21 17.20 6.85
CA MET A 218 -2.66 16.94 6.75
C MET A 218 -3.47 17.89 7.63
N ALA A 219 -2.98 18.24 8.82
CA ALA A 219 -3.62 19.22 9.68
C ALA A 219 -3.65 20.63 9.05
N LEU A 220 -2.52 21.07 8.47
CA LEU A 220 -2.45 22.34 7.73
C LEU A 220 -3.38 22.36 6.52
N LEU A 221 -3.44 21.25 5.77
CA LEU A 221 -4.34 21.12 4.64
C LEU A 221 -5.82 21.15 5.08
N GLY A 222 -6.11 20.62 6.27
CA GLY A 222 -7.43 20.68 6.87
C GLY A 222 -7.83 22.11 7.28
N ASP A 223 -6.95 22.85 7.94
CA ASP A 223 -7.18 24.28 8.27
C ASP A 223 -7.36 25.13 7.00
N LEU A 224 -6.56 24.89 5.96
CA LEU A 224 -6.77 25.53 4.66
C LEU A 224 -8.15 25.18 4.07
N GLY A 225 -8.54 23.90 4.12
CA GLY A 225 -9.84 23.46 3.65
C GLY A 225 -10.99 24.09 4.41
N ASP A 226 -10.93 24.13 5.74
CA ASP A 226 -11.94 24.75 6.60
C ASP A 226 -12.13 26.25 6.26
N ARG A 227 -11.05 26.94 5.85
CA ARG A 227 -11.10 28.36 5.40
C ARG A 227 -11.72 28.55 4.02
N LEU A 228 -11.60 27.56 3.13
CA LEU A 228 -12.20 27.62 1.78
C LEU A 228 -13.70 27.36 1.80
N GLY A 229 -14.18 26.63 2.81
CA GLY A 229 -15.60 26.41 3.07
C GLY A 229 -15.94 24.94 3.32
N PRO A 230 -17.25 24.63 3.50
CA PRO A 230 -17.71 23.28 3.80
C PRO A 230 -17.25 22.26 2.75
N GLY A 231 -16.75 21.11 3.22
CA GLY A 231 -16.32 19.99 2.37
C GLY A 231 -14.90 20.09 1.81
N TYR A 232 -14.28 21.27 1.77
CA TYR A 232 -12.91 21.41 1.24
C TYR A 232 -11.86 20.72 2.10
N ARG A 233 -12.04 20.65 3.42
CA ARG A 233 -11.17 19.86 4.30
C ARG A 233 -11.11 18.41 3.85
N ASP A 234 -12.28 17.77 3.76
CA ASP A 234 -12.37 16.36 3.39
C ASP A 234 -11.81 16.15 1.97
N LEU A 235 -12.15 17.02 1.01
CA LEU A 235 -11.64 16.92 -0.35
C LEU A 235 -10.11 17.01 -0.42
N LEU A 236 -9.52 18.03 0.20
CA LEU A 236 -8.08 18.25 0.13
C LEU A 236 -7.31 17.16 0.87
N GLN A 237 -7.72 16.80 2.08
CA GLN A 237 -7.11 15.72 2.86
C GLN A 237 -7.21 14.38 2.12
N GLY A 238 -8.39 14.03 1.62
CA GLY A 238 -8.56 12.79 0.85
C GLY A 238 -7.73 12.78 -0.43
N ALA A 239 -7.66 13.89 -1.17
CA ALA A 239 -6.84 13.98 -2.38
C ALA A 239 -5.34 13.85 -2.08
N ALA A 240 -4.86 14.49 -1.01
CA ALA A 240 -3.47 14.36 -0.56
C ALA A 240 -3.16 12.93 -0.10
N GLY A 241 -4.07 12.29 0.64
CA GLY A 241 -3.94 10.90 1.06
C GLY A 241 -3.81 9.94 -0.12
N MET A 242 -4.69 10.06 -1.13
CA MET A 242 -4.61 9.28 -2.36
C MET A 242 -3.34 9.56 -3.16
N LEU A 243 -2.91 10.83 -3.25
CA LEU A 243 -1.69 11.21 -3.94
C LEU A 243 -0.45 10.59 -3.26
N LEU A 244 -0.33 10.72 -1.94
CA LEU A 244 0.77 10.15 -1.17
C LEU A 244 0.81 8.63 -1.30
N LEU A 245 -0.35 7.97 -1.24
CA LEU A 245 -0.47 6.54 -1.46
C LEU A 245 0.01 6.16 -2.87
N GLY A 246 -0.47 6.85 -3.91
CA GLY A 246 -0.09 6.60 -5.30
C GLY A 246 1.38 6.91 -5.62
N LEU A 247 2.02 7.82 -4.87
CA LEU A 247 3.47 8.04 -4.94
C LEU A 247 4.26 6.94 -4.21
N GLY A 248 3.61 6.16 -3.35
CA GLY A 248 4.21 5.08 -2.57
C GLY A 248 5.11 4.14 -3.39
N PRO A 249 4.65 3.53 -4.49
CA PRO A 249 5.49 2.66 -5.33
C PRO A 249 6.71 3.38 -5.92
N LYS A 250 6.57 4.65 -6.31
CA LYS A 250 7.68 5.47 -6.83
C LYS A 250 8.66 5.89 -5.76
N MET A 251 8.20 6.10 -4.52
CA MET A 251 9.07 6.41 -3.37
C MET A 251 9.74 5.14 -2.84
N ALA A 252 9.04 4.01 -2.87
CA ALA A 252 9.58 2.68 -2.59
C ALA A 252 10.62 2.25 -3.64
N GLY A 253 10.37 2.58 -4.92
CA GLY A 253 11.35 2.47 -6.00
C GLY A 253 12.26 3.71 -6.13
N GLY A 254 12.11 4.69 -5.23
CA GLY A 254 12.67 6.04 -5.33
C GLY A 254 14.04 6.08 -4.70
N LYS A 255 15.05 5.91 -5.57
CA LYS A 255 16.45 5.64 -5.22
C LYS A 255 16.54 4.46 -4.26
N ARG A 256 16.92 3.29 -4.82
CA ARG A 256 17.77 2.36 -4.08
C ARG A 256 18.69 3.21 -3.19
N PRO A 257 18.82 2.95 -1.87
CA PRO A 257 19.96 3.49 -1.14
C PRO A 257 21.17 3.27 -2.04
N PRO A 258 22.05 4.28 -2.27
CA PRO A 258 23.19 4.07 -3.14
C PRO A 258 23.77 2.72 -2.75
N PRO A 259 23.94 1.78 -3.71
CA PRO A 259 24.59 0.52 -3.38
C PRO A 259 25.83 0.91 -2.57
N PRO A 260 26.02 0.30 -1.39
CA PRO A 260 26.99 0.77 -0.39
C PRO A 260 28.24 1.22 -1.13
N ALA A 261 28.51 2.53 -1.09
CA ALA A 261 29.45 3.26 -1.96
C ALA A 261 30.10 2.40 -3.06
N GLU A 262 29.46 2.28 -4.24
CA GLU A 262 29.94 1.47 -5.37
C GLU A 262 30.28 0.03 -4.96
N ALA A 263 29.35 -0.92 -5.13
CA ALA A 263 29.65 -2.33 -4.88
C ALA A 263 30.91 -2.71 -5.69
N SER A 264 32.03 -2.81 -4.99
CA SER A 264 33.32 -3.14 -5.57
C SER A 264 33.37 -4.65 -5.63
N VAL A 265 33.48 -5.18 -6.84
CA VAL A 265 33.69 -6.61 -7.04
C VAL A 265 35.13 -6.85 -7.45
N TYR A 266 35.66 -7.98 -7.03
CA TYR A 266 37.07 -8.30 -7.11
C TYR A 266 37.26 -9.50 -8.04
N HIS A 267 38.25 -9.39 -8.91
CA HIS A 267 38.75 -10.50 -9.71
C HIS A 267 40.24 -10.67 -9.42
N VAL A 268 40.72 -11.91 -9.38
CA VAL A 268 42.13 -12.22 -9.13
C VAL A 268 42.65 -13.13 -10.22
N THR A 269 43.92 -12.97 -10.56
CA THR A 269 44.57 -13.75 -11.60
C THR A 269 46.04 -14.02 -11.27
N ASP A 270 46.59 -15.03 -11.94
CA ASP A 270 47.95 -15.52 -11.80
C ASP A 270 48.91 -14.94 -12.85
N SER A 271 48.41 -14.20 -13.84
CA SER A 271 49.19 -13.76 -15.00
C SER A 271 48.94 -12.29 -15.38
N PRO A 272 50.00 -11.48 -15.56
CA PRO A 272 49.89 -10.11 -16.06
C PRO A 272 49.16 -10.00 -17.40
N LYS A 273 49.37 -10.94 -18.32
CA LYS A 273 48.72 -10.93 -19.64
C LYS A 273 47.20 -11.11 -19.57
N LYS A 274 46.71 -11.82 -18.55
CA LYS A 274 45.26 -12.00 -18.33
C LYS A 274 44.62 -10.70 -17.82
N ILE A 275 45.35 -9.92 -17.03
CA ILE A 275 44.91 -8.59 -16.56
C ILE A 275 44.77 -7.64 -17.74
N ASP A 276 45.79 -7.54 -18.59
CA ASP A 276 45.77 -6.62 -19.73
C ASP A 276 44.59 -6.90 -20.65
N GLY A 277 44.27 -8.19 -20.85
CA GLY A 277 43.09 -8.62 -21.58
C GLY A 277 41.78 -8.16 -20.93
N VAL A 278 41.64 -8.35 -19.61
CA VAL A 278 40.44 -7.95 -18.87
C VAL A 278 40.28 -6.43 -18.79
N LEU A 279 41.38 -5.67 -18.63
CA LEU A 279 41.37 -4.21 -18.62
C LEU A 279 41.03 -3.60 -19.98
N SER A 280 41.37 -4.30 -21.07
CA SER A 280 41.03 -3.89 -22.44
C SER A 280 39.58 -4.21 -22.81
N GLY A 281 38.85 -4.90 -21.92
CA GLY A 281 37.48 -5.33 -22.10
C GLY A 281 37.33 -6.85 -21.97
N ILE A 282 36.35 -7.29 -21.19
CA ILE A 282 36.05 -8.71 -21.02
C ILE A 282 35.52 -9.26 -22.34
N ASP A 283 36.30 -10.15 -22.98
CA ASP A 283 35.96 -10.81 -24.24
C ASP A 283 35.35 -12.20 -23.96
N PRO A 284 34.08 -12.43 -24.36
CA PRO A 284 33.37 -13.69 -24.11
C PRO A 284 34.09 -14.95 -24.59
N LYS A 285 34.96 -14.85 -25.62
CA LYS A 285 35.65 -16.03 -26.19
C LYS A 285 36.63 -16.70 -25.24
N TYR A 286 37.06 -15.99 -24.20
CA TYR A 286 37.99 -16.50 -23.19
C TYR A 286 37.27 -17.00 -21.92
N LEU A 287 35.93 -16.90 -21.86
CA LEU A 287 35.15 -17.39 -20.74
C LEU A 287 35.03 -18.91 -20.79
N ASN A 288 35.19 -19.56 -19.65
CA ASN A 288 35.08 -21.02 -19.56
C ASN A 288 33.59 -21.44 -19.59
N PRO A 289 33.14 -22.16 -20.63
CA PRO A 289 31.75 -22.61 -20.73
C PRO A 289 31.39 -23.68 -19.70
N ASN A 290 32.38 -24.33 -19.09
CA ASN A 290 32.16 -25.39 -18.10
C ASN A 290 32.05 -24.86 -16.66
N SER A 291 32.09 -23.55 -16.45
CA SER A 291 31.92 -22.94 -15.12
C SER A 291 30.49 -23.13 -14.58
N ARG A 292 30.28 -22.81 -13.29
CA ARG A 292 29.04 -23.08 -12.54
C ARG A 292 27.76 -22.71 -13.30
N PHE A 293 27.70 -21.50 -13.86
CA PHE A 293 26.57 -20.95 -14.62
C PHE A 293 26.92 -20.78 -16.12
N GLY A 294 27.85 -21.59 -16.62
CA GLY A 294 28.34 -21.49 -17.99
C GLY A 294 29.36 -20.37 -18.19
N ALA A 295 29.52 -19.97 -19.46
CA ALA A 295 30.43 -18.90 -19.89
C ALA A 295 29.99 -17.55 -19.29
N ALA A 296 30.67 -17.17 -18.21
CA ALA A 296 30.39 -15.98 -17.42
C ALA A 296 31.70 -15.45 -16.81
N PHE A 297 31.72 -14.17 -16.47
CA PHE A 297 32.84 -13.55 -15.76
C PHE A 297 32.55 -13.55 -14.25
N TYR A 298 33.41 -14.23 -13.49
CA TYR A 298 33.20 -14.46 -12.06
C TYR A 298 34.02 -13.49 -11.23
N VAL A 299 33.34 -12.82 -10.32
CA VAL A 299 33.90 -11.82 -9.41
C VAL A 299 33.32 -12.02 -8.01
N GLY A 300 34.08 -11.68 -6.97
CA GLY A 300 33.62 -11.76 -5.58
C GLY A 300 33.26 -10.38 -5.03
N GLU A 301 32.29 -10.31 -4.13
CA GLU A 301 31.92 -9.06 -3.44
C GLU A 301 32.93 -8.64 -2.36
N SER A 302 33.89 -9.51 -2.06
CA SER A 302 35.02 -9.23 -1.18
C SER A 302 36.32 -9.69 -1.84
N PRO A 303 37.49 -9.14 -1.47
CA PRO A 303 38.78 -9.64 -1.93
C PRO A 303 39.08 -11.07 -1.47
N SER A 304 38.60 -11.48 -0.28
CA SER A 304 38.87 -12.81 0.28
C SER A 304 38.19 -13.92 -0.52
N THR A 305 37.03 -13.64 -1.11
CA THR A 305 36.24 -14.65 -1.80
C THR A 305 36.95 -15.20 -3.06
N PRO A 306 37.42 -14.37 -4.01
CA PRO A 306 38.20 -14.86 -5.15
C PRO A 306 39.55 -15.47 -4.76
N LEU A 307 40.19 -14.98 -3.69
CA LEU A 307 41.44 -15.54 -3.16
C LEU A 307 41.23 -16.96 -2.61
N ALA A 308 40.14 -17.20 -1.88
CA ALA A 308 39.77 -18.52 -1.38
C ALA A 308 39.49 -19.52 -2.51
N GLU A 309 38.87 -19.06 -3.61
CA GLU A 309 38.66 -19.87 -4.82
C GLU A 309 40.01 -20.25 -5.48
N MET A 310 40.94 -19.30 -5.61
CA MET A 310 42.28 -19.59 -6.15
C MET A 310 43.07 -20.57 -5.26
N ALA A 311 43.02 -20.39 -3.95
CA ALA A 311 43.67 -21.28 -2.98
C ALA A 311 43.12 -22.71 -3.06
N HIS A 312 41.81 -22.88 -3.23
CA HIS A 312 41.19 -24.19 -3.42
C HIS A 312 41.69 -24.92 -4.67
N HIS A 313 42.00 -24.18 -5.74
CA HIS A 313 42.56 -24.73 -6.98
C HIS A 313 44.10 -24.78 -6.99
N GLY A 314 44.76 -24.43 -5.87
CA GLY A 314 46.23 -24.45 -5.74
C GLY A 314 46.93 -23.39 -6.60
N VAL A 315 46.22 -22.35 -7.05
CA VAL A 315 46.77 -21.29 -7.89
C VAL A 315 47.19 -20.12 -7.01
N LYS A 316 48.43 -19.64 -7.18
CA LYS A 316 48.92 -18.46 -6.46
C LYS A 316 48.46 -17.19 -7.17
N PRO A 317 47.61 -16.35 -6.56
CA PRO A 317 47.24 -15.06 -7.12
C PRO A 317 48.49 -14.17 -7.19
N THR A 318 48.65 -13.44 -8.29
CA THR A 318 49.72 -12.44 -8.41
C THR A 318 49.16 -11.03 -8.51
N HIS A 319 47.91 -10.89 -8.97
CA HIS A 319 47.27 -9.59 -9.17
C HIS A 319 45.76 -9.64 -8.95
N GLY A 320 45.21 -8.55 -8.42
CA GLY A 320 43.79 -8.35 -8.23
C GLY A 320 43.29 -7.11 -8.97
N ILE A 321 42.10 -7.20 -9.55
CA ILE A 321 41.40 -6.09 -10.20
C ILE A 321 40.16 -5.79 -9.37
N ARG A 322 39.98 -4.52 -9.00
CA ARG A 322 38.73 -4.01 -8.44
C ARG A 322 37.89 -3.41 -9.56
N PHE A 323 36.64 -3.83 -9.66
CA PHE A 323 35.64 -3.24 -10.56
C PHE A 323 34.60 -2.48 -9.76
N ASN A 324 34.18 -1.34 -10.30
CA ASN A 324 32.92 -0.72 -9.92
C ASN A 324 31.80 -1.39 -10.70
N VAL A 325 30.70 -1.72 -10.01
CA VAL A 325 29.50 -2.30 -10.62
C VAL A 325 28.47 -1.20 -10.89
N ASP A 326 28.08 -1.03 -12.17
CA ASP A 326 26.91 -0.21 -12.53
C ASP A 326 25.61 -1.01 -12.32
N ALA A 327 25.02 -0.82 -11.14
CA ALA A 327 23.77 -1.48 -10.76
C ALA A 327 22.55 -1.07 -11.60
N SER A 328 22.64 -0.01 -12.43
CA SER A 328 21.58 0.38 -13.37
C SER A 328 21.56 -0.49 -14.63
N LYS A 329 22.69 -1.12 -14.93
CA LYS A 329 22.88 -2.02 -16.09
C LYS A 329 22.77 -3.50 -15.71
N ALA A 330 22.77 -3.81 -14.42
CA ALA A 330 22.66 -5.17 -13.90
C ALA A 330 21.21 -5.55 -13.54
N LYS A 331 20.65 -6.55 -14.24
CA LYS A 331 19.47 -7.31 -13.84
C LYS A 331 19.93 -8.60 -13.16
N VAL A 332 19.86 -8.60 -11.82
CA VAL A 332 20.44 -9.63 -10.97
C VAL A 332 19.41 -10.71 -10.62
N LEU A 333 19.76 -11.98 -10.83
CA LEU A 333 19.12 -13.13 -10.21
C LEU A 333 19.86 -13.45 -8.92
N ASP A 334 19.23 -13.23 -7.76
CA ASP A 334 19.86 -13.41 -6.46
C ASP A 334 19.56 -14.80 -5.86
N LEU A 335 20.48 -15.74 -6.06
CA LEU A 335 20.42 -17.10 -5.51
C LEU A 335 20.99 -17.18 -4.08
N THR A 336 21.38 -16.04 -3.47
CA THR A 336 21.65 -16.00 -2.02
C THR A 336 20.37 -15.95 -1.20
N ASP A 337 19.25 -15.54 -1.81
CA ASP A 337 17.92 -15.65 -1.22
C ASP A 337 17.44 -17.12 -1.26
N PRO A 338 17.18 -17.77 -0.11
CA PRO A 338 16.75 -19.16 -0.06
C PRO A 338 15.44 -19.45 -0.80
N ALA A 339 14.53 -18.47 -0.90
CA ALA A 339 13.27 -18.64 -1.60
C ALA A 339 13.48 -18.67 -3.13
N ILE A 340 14.27 -17.73 -3.65
CA ILE A 340 14.63 -17.67 -5.08
C ILE A 340 15.48 -18.88 -5.45
N ALA A 341 16.47 -19.24 -4.62
CA ALA A 341 17.30 -20.42 -4.83
C ALA A 341 16.46 -21.70 -4.93
N LYS A 342 15.46 -21.86 -4.04
CA LYS A 342 14.54 -23.00 -4.08
C LYS A 342 13.68 -23.02 -5.35
N GLU A 343 13.14 -21.88 -5.77
CA GLU A 343 12.36 -21.74 -7.00
C GLU A 343 13.17 -22.14 -8.23
N TRP A 344 14.42 -21.69 -8.29
CA TRP A 344 15.38 -22.02 -9.37
C TRP A 344 16.05 -23.39 -9.17
N GLY A 345 15.69 -24.12 -8.12
CA GLY A 345 16.24 -25.42 -7.79
C GLY A 345 17.76 -25.42 -7.53
N TYR A 346 18.32 -24.28 -7.12
CA TYR A 346 19.71 -24.10 -6.74
C TYR A 346 19.92 -24.45 -5.26
N ASN A 347 20.84 -25.37 -4.98
CA ASN A 347 21.15 -25.84 -3.62
C ASN A 347 22.63 -25.64 -3.24
N GLY A 348 23.38 -24.82 -3.99
CA GLY A 348 24.85 -24.78 -3.89
C GLY A 348 25.50 -26.10 -4.31
N GLY A 349 26.73 -26.35 -3.85
CA GLY A 349 27.45 -27.60 -4.06
C GLY A 349 28.28 -27.63 -5.36
N PRO A 350 28.62 -28.81 -5.91
CA PRO A 350 29.51 -28.94 -7.07
C PRO A 350 28.88 -28.38 -8.35
N ILE A 351 29.73 -28.09 -9.35
CA ILE A 351 29.27 -27.71 -10.69
C ILE A 351 28.57 -28.91 -11.33
N THR A 352 27.35 -28.70 -11.81
CA THR A 352 26.53 -29.73 -12.45
C THR A 352 25.88 -29.20 -13.73
N SER A 353 25.33 -30.08 -14.56
CA SER A 353 24.50 -29.67 -15.70
C SER A 353 23.32 -28.79 -15.27
N LYS A 354 22.78 -29.01 -14.07
CA LYS A 354 21.71 -28.19 -13.50
C LYS A 354 22.16 -26.77 -13.20
N THR A 355 23.33 -26.57 -12.59
CA THR A 355 23.84 -25.21 -12.34
C THR A 355 24.14 -24.48 -13.64
N GLN A 356 24.64 -25.19 -14.66
CA GLN A 356 24.88 -24.61 -15.98
C GLN A 356 23.57 -24.23 -16.68
N GLN A 357 22.53 -25.07 -16.55
CA GLN A 357 21.20 -24.78 -17.08
C GLN A 357 20.61 -23.51 -16.46
N ILE A 358 20.76 -23.32 -15.15
CA ILE A 358 20.33 -22.08 -14.47
C ILE A 358 20.97 -20.84 -15.11
N GLY A 359 22.25 -20.92 -15.51
CA GLY A 359 22.92 -19.83 -16.22
C GLY A 359 22.35 -19.53 -17.60
N MET A 360 21.87 -20.54 -18.32
CA MET A 360 21.18 -20.38 -19.61
C MET A 360 19.78 -19.80 -19.41
N ASP A 361 19.00 -20.39 -18.52
CA ASP A 361 17.64 -19.96 -18.20
C ASP A 361 17.60 -18.51 -17.69
N ALA A 362 18.60 -18.11 -16.89
CA ALA A 362 18.73 -16.74 -16.42
C ALA A 362 18.91 -15.75 -17.58
N LYS A 363 19.78 -16.07 -18.56
CA LYS A 363 19.95 -15.25 -19.77
C LYS A 363 18.69 -15.18 -20.61
N ASP A 364 18.01 -16.32 -20.80
CA ASP A 364 16.76 -16.39 -21.59
C ASP A 364 15.64 -15.55 -20.95
N GLN A 365 15.64 -15.42 -19.62
CA GLN A 365 14.75 -14.53 -18.87
C GLN A 365 15.28 -13.08 -18.73
N GLY A 366 16.36 -12.75 -19.44
CA GLY A 366 16.95 -11.42 -19.53
C GLY A 366 17.78 -10.99 -18.32
N TYR A 367 18.12 -11.90 -17.40
CA TYR A 367 19.09 -11.63 -16.34
C TYR A 367 20.50 -11.66 -16.93
N ASN A 368 21.34 -10.71 -16.51
CA ASN A 368 22.73 -10.60 -16.96
C ASN A 368 23.73 -10.74 -15.82
N VAL A 369 23.27 -10.92 -14.56
CA VAL A 369 24.11 -11.23 -13.41
C VAL A 369 23.41 -12.28 -12.53
N ILE A 370 24.14 -13.29 -12.07
CA ILE A 370 23.70 -14.21 -11.02
C ILE A 370 24.54 -13.98 -9.77
N ARG A 371 23.89 -13.68 -8.65
CA ARG A 371 24.53 -13.51 -7.35
C ARG A 371 24.33 -14.79 -6.53
N PHE A 372 25.39 -15.36 -5.96
CA PHE A 372 25.35 -16.67 -5.28
C PHE A 372 26.40 -16.78 -4.17
N GLY A 373 26.15 -17.63 -3.17
CA GLY A 373 27.10 -17.85 -2.07
C GLY A 373 28.39 -18.54 -2.53
N SER A 374 29.52 -18.18 -1.92
CA SER A 374 30.79 -18.89 -2.14
C SER A 374 30.79 -20.23 -1.43
N GLU A 375 31.37 -21.23 -2.09
CA GLU A 375 31.61 -22.55 -1.52
C GLU A 375 32.96 -22.65 -0.80
N ARG A 376 33.77 -21.57 -0.81
CA ARG A 376 35.16 -21.53 -0.36
C ARG A 376 35.43 -20.46 0.70
N ASP A 377 34.60 -19.44 0.76
CA ASP A 377 34.66 -18.36 1.76
C ASP A 377 33.32 -18.31 2.53
N PRO A 378 33.27 -18.76 3.80
CA PRO A 378 32.03 -18.75 4.59
C PRO A 378 31.44 -17.34 4.74
N GLY A 379 30.26 -17.13 4.16
CA GLY A 379 29.62 -15.80 4.11
C GLY A 379 30.08 -14.92 2.95
N GLY A 380 31.04 -15.39 2.14
CA GLY A 380 31.44 -14.76 0.89
C GLY A 380 30.37 -14.90 -0.19
N VAL A 381 30.29 -13.89 -1.06
CA VAL A 381 29.32 -13.84 -2.15
C VAL A 381 30.06 -13.63 -3.46
N ASN A 382 29.67 -14.40 -4.47
CA ASN A 382 30.15 -14.30 -5.83
C ASN A 382 29.05 -13.74 -6.75
N GLN A 383 29.48 -13.09 -7.82
CA GLN A 383 28.65 -12.71 -8.95
C GLN A 383 29.21 -13.36 -10.22
N ALA A 384 28.32 -14.00 -10.97
CA ALA A 384 28.57 -14.45 -12.34
C ALA A 384 27.91 -13.46 -13.29
N VAL A 385 28.70 -12.60 -13.93
CA VAL A 385 28.23 -11.68 -14.97
C VAL A 385 28.12 -12.48 -16.26
N LEU A 386 26.92 -12.55 -16.84
CA LEU A 386 26.58 -13.43 -17.96
C LEU A 386 26.63 -12.71 -19.30
N ASP A 387 26.38 -11.39 -19.32
CA ASP A 387 26.36 -10.53 -20.50
C ASP A 387 26.58 -9.06 -20.11
N ASN A 388 26.70 -8.15 -21.07
CA ASN A 388 26.93 -6.70 -20.88
C ASN A 388 28.14 -6.38 -19.98
N PHE A 389 29.16 -7.24 -20.01
CA PHE A 389 30.29 -7.22 -19.08
C PHE A 389 30.91 -5.84 -18.88
N ASN A 390 31.24 -5.17 -19.98
CA ASN A 390 31.95 -3.88 -19.95
C ASN A 390 31.02 -2.69 -19.68
N GLU A 391 29.71 -2.89 -19.70
CA GLU A 391 28.72 -1.90 -19.24
C GLU A 391 28.46 -2.03 -17.74
N ILE A 392 28.53 -3.26 -17.22
CA ILE A 392 28.29 -3.56 -15.81
C ILE A 392 29.56 -3.34 -14.98
N LEU A 393 30.73 -3.72 -15.49
CA LEU A 393 32.00 -3.74 -14.76
C LEU A 393 32.97 -2.69 -15.32
N SER A 394 33.30 -1.69 -14.50
CA SER A 394 34.31 -0.68 -14.81
C SER A 394 35.57 -0.87 -13.96
N PRO A 395 36.72 -1.27 -14.54
CA PRO A 395 37.94 -1.50 -13.77
C PRO A 395 38.47 -0.19 -13.15
N GLN A 396 38.92 -0.23 -11.91
CA GLN A 396 39.39 0.94 -11.15
C GLN A 396 40.87 0.86 -10.76
N ILE A 397 41.30 -0.26 -10.17
CA ILE A 397 42.65 -0.41 -9.59
C ILE A 397 43.16 -1.83 -9.82
N VAL A 398 44.41 -1.97 -10.27
CA VAL A 398 45.17 -3.22 -10.23
C VAL A 398 46.08 -3.20 -9.01
N THR A 399 45.90 -4.15 -8.10
CA THR A 399 46.74 -4.26 -6.89
C THR A 399 47.61 -5.50 -7.01
N PRO A 400 48.93 -5.41 -6.73
CA PRO A 400 49.75 -6.61 -6.52
C PRO A 400 49.16 -7.40 -5.36
N VAL A 401 48.98 -8.71 -5.54
CA VAL A 401 48.53 -9.59 -4.46
C VAL A 401 49.76 -10.33 -3.98
N GLU A 402 50.16 -10.13 -2.72
CA GLU A 402 51.21 -10.94 -2.13
C GLU A 402 50.70 -12.39 -1.96
N PRO A 403 51.49 -13.40 -2.42
CA PRO A 403 51.05 -14.79 -2.51
C PRO A 403 50.88 -15.51 -1.16
#